data_AF-A0A0C1J1B8-F1
#
_entry.id   AF-A0A0C1J1B8-F1
#
_cell.length_a   1.000
_cell.length_b   1.000
_cell.length_c   1.000
_cell.angle_alpha   90.00
_cell.angle_beta   90.00
_cell.angle_gamma   90.00
#
_symmetry.space_group_name_H-M   'P 1'
#
loop_
_entity.id
_entity.type
_entity.pdbx_description
1 polymer ?
#
loop_
_entity_poly.entity_id
_entity_poly.type
_entity_poly.pdbx_seq_one_letter_code
_entity_poly.pdbx_strand_id
1 'polypeptide(L)'
;MTAPIQSLAARYYTDPAVFRLETDGLLARTWQFGCHASELPEPGAYVAFKVAGQDLFAIRGRDSKIRVFYNVCQHRAHQLVEGTGTTRVVVCPYHAWTYELTGELRAGPNLKAVEGFDKSSVCLNEVRTEEFLGFVFVNLDPDAAPMDDWFPNARAELEEWVPNWADLKPLEWVEIPELCNWKVSVENYSECYHCSLNHPTFANGVVRPETYDIQPQGMCLRHTTECQSLENMTYDIQSGFEHFDEYSSWFLWPMFSFQVYPGNVLNTYHWRAVDADHVVVWRGWYSVGGVDDPKIRQLAAQDRATTVEEDIRLVESVQRGLHSRGYRPGPLVVDPKGGVNSEHPVMHLQKWMREAVDGA
;
A
#
# COMPACT_ATOMS: atom_id res chain seq x y z
N MET A 1 -19.20 4.25 34.09
CA MET A 1 -18.23 3.47 33.30
C MET A 1 -18.74 3.44 31.87
N THR A 2 -17.94 3.89 30.91
CA THR A 2 -18.25 3.79 29.48
C THR A 2 -18.21 2.31 29.07
N ALA A 3 -19.11 1.90 28.17
CA ALA A 3 -19.08 0.53 27.65
C ALA A 3 -17.78 0.28 26.86
N PRO A 4 -17.24 -0.95 26.85
CA PRO A 4 -16.08 -1.28 26.04
C PRO A 4 -16.37 -1.07 24.54
N ILE A 5 -15.37 -0.58 23.81
CA ILE A 5 -15.44 -0.44 22.36
C ILE A 5 -15.48 -1.83 21.75
N GLN A 6 -16.45 -2.07 20.86
CA GLN A 6 -16.61 -3.35 20.19
C GLN A 6 -15.91 -3.33 18.83
N SER A 7 -15.42 -4.49 18.42
CA SER A 7 -14.96 -4.74 17.06
C SER A 7 -16.11 -4.59 16.04
N LEU A 8 -15.82 -4.65 14.74
CA LEU A 8 -16.85 -4.58 13.70
C LEU A 8 -17.70 -5.86 13.66
N ALA A 9 -18.94 -5.69 13.18
CA ALA A 9 -19.81 -6.83 12.88
C ALA A 9 -19.25 -7.66 11.71
N ALA A 10 -19.43 -8.99 11.77
CA ALA A 10 -18.94 -9.91 10.74
C ALA A 10 -19.31 -9.49 9.30
N ARG A 11 -20.49 -8.89 9.10
CA ARG A 11 -20.95 -8.39 7.79
C ARG A 11 -19.93 -7.46 7.11
N TYR A 12 -19.17 -6.69 7.87
CA TYR A 12 -18.17 -5.77 7.31
C TYR A 12 -16.98 -6.52 6.68
N TYR A 13 -16.74 -7.76 7.12
CA TYR A 13 -15.67 -8.61 6.62
C TYR A 13 -16.15 -9.68 5.64
N THR A 14 -17.43 -10.03 5.62
CA THR A 14 -17.92 -11.19 4.87
C THR A 14 -18.99 -10.89 3.84
N ASP A 15 -19.62 -9.70 3.86
CA ASP A 15 -20.67 -9.34 2.91
C ASP A 15 -20.08 -8.75 1.61
N PRO A 16 -20.25 -9.42 0.45
CA PRO A 16 -19.78 -8.88 -0.82
C PRO A 16 -20.42 -7.54 -1.19
N ALA A 17 -21.60 -7.21 -0.66
CA ALA A 17 -22.20 -5.90 -0.87
C ALA A 17 -21.42 -4.80 -0.14
N VAL A 18 -20.93 -5.07 1.07
CA VAL A 18 -20.06 -4.13 1.80
C VAL A 18 -18.73 -3.97 1.08
N PHE A 19 -18.13 -5.07 0.60
CA PHE A 19 -16.89 -5.00 -0.18
C PHE A 19 -17.01 -4.12 -1.44
N ARG A 20 -18.15 -4.17 -2.14
CA ARG A 20 -18.40 -3.27 -3.28
C ARG A 20 -18.48 -1.80 -2.85
N LEU A 21 -19.16 -1.50 -1.74
CA LEU A 21 -19.23 -0.14 -1.20
C LEU A 21 -17.83 0.37 -0.80
N GLU A 22 -17.01 -0.49 -0.20
CA GLU A 22 -15.62 -0.17 0.12
C GLU A 22 -14.80 0.08 -1.15
N THR A 23 -14.95 -0.76 -2.17
CA THR A 23 -14.24 -0.59 -3.45
C THR A 23 -14.61 0.72 -4.13
N ASP A 24 -15.91 0.99 -4.31
CA ASP A 24 -16.41 2.15 -5.06
C ASP A 24 -16.29 3.46 -4.29
N GLY A 25 -16.27 3.40 -2.94
CA GLY A 25 -16.18 4.56 -2.06
C GLY A 25 -14.81 4.74 -1.45
N LEU A 26 -14.45 3.88 -0.48
CA LEU A 26 -13.25 4.01 0.34
C LEU A 26 -11.97 3.86 -0.49
N LEU A 27 -11.80 2.73 -1.19
CA LEU A 27 -10.59 2.42 -1.93
C LEU A 27 -10.40 3.34 -3.14
N ALA A 28 -11.50 3.78 -3.76
CA ALA A 28 -11.46 4.75 -4.86
C ALA A 28 -11.04 6.16 -4.39
N ARG A 29 -11.37 6.55 -3.16
CA ARG A 29 -11.17 7.92 -2.64
C ARG A 29 -10.01 8.08 -1.65
N THR A 30 -9.19 7.05 -1.50
CA THR A 30 -7.99 7.06 -0.66
C THR A 30 -6.73 6.94 -1.52
N TRP A 31 -5.57 7.29 -0.97
CA TRP A 31 -4.29 7.12 -1.65
C TRP A 31 -3.91 5.64 -1.73
N GLN A 32 -3.68 5.16 -2.94
CA GLN A 32 -3.40 3.77 -3.27
C GLN A 32 -2.04 3.65 -3.95
N PHE A 33 -1.20 2.72 -3.52
CA PHE A 33 0.06 2.47 -4.21
C PHE A 33 -0.20 1.95 -5.63
N GLY A 34 0.49 2.53 -6.62
CA GLY A 34 0.42 2.14 -8.03
C GLY A 34 1.62 1.31 -8.43
N CYS A 35 2.80 1.93 -8.44
CA CYS A 35 4.08 1.31 -8.83
C CYS A 35 5.26 2.05 -8.19
N HIS A 36 6.47 1.48 -8.28
CA HIS A 36 7.68 2.20 -7.92
C HIS A 36 8.20 3.02 -9.11
N ALA A 37 8.72 4.23 -8.88
CA ALA A 37 9.18 5.14 -9.93
C ALA A 37 10.34 4.55 -10.76
N SER A 38 11.11 3.60 -10.21
CA SER A 38 12.18 2.90 -10.94
C SER A 38 11.66 1.97 -12.04
N GLU A 39 10.40 1.57 -12.00
CA GLU A 39 9.75 0.81 -13.08
C GLU A 39 9.46 1.69 -14.32
N LEU A 40 9.61 3.00 -14.14
CA LEU A 40 9.45 4.02 -15.19
C LEU A 40 10.80 4.72 -15.39
N PRO A 41 11.88 4.08 -15.88
CA PRO A 41 13.22 4.67 -15.84
C PRO A 41 13.45 5.81 -16.83
N GLU A 42 12.67 5.86 -17.92
CA GLU A 42 12.90 6.79 -19.04
C GLU A 42 11.58 7.34 -19.59
N PRO A 43 11.58 8.48 -20.30
CA PRO A 43 10.39 9.00 -20.96
C PRO A 43 9.73 7.96 -21.88
N GLY A 44 8.43 7.76 -21.69
CA GLY A 44 7.64 6.78 -22.42
C GLY A 44 7.55 5.42 -21.76
N ALA A 45 8.37 5.14 -20.73
CA ALA A 45 8.21 3.95 -19.91
C ALA A 45 6.85 4.00 -19.20
N TYR A 46 6.13 2.88 -19.21
CA TYR A 46 4.81 2.74 -18.61
C TYR A 46 4.66 1.43 -17.84
N VAL A 47 3.74 1.44 -16.88
CA VAL A 47 3.30 0.27 -16.09
C VAL A 47 1.78 0.31 -16.00
N ALA A 48 1.11 -0.77 -16.40
CA ALA A 48 -0.33 -0.96 -16.25
C ALA A 48 -0.64 -1.68 -14.93
N PHE A 49 -1.65 -1.22 -14.20
CA PHE A 49 -2.07 -1.79 -12.91
C PHE A 49 -3.55 -1.52 -12.66
N LYS A 50 -4.12 -2.11 -11.60
CA LYS A 50 -5.52 -1.93 -11.19
C LYS A 50 -5.62 -1.33 -9.79
N VAL A 51 -6.53 -0.37 -9.61
CA VAL A 51 -6.89 0.20 -8.31
C VAL A 51 -8.40 0.32 -8.23
N ALA A 52 -9.01 -0.16 -7.13
CA ALA A 52 -10.46 -0.08 -6.88
C ALA A 52 -11.32 -0.54 -8.09
N GLY A 53 -10.91 -1.64 -8.74
CA GLY A 53 -11.60 -2.18 -9.92
C GLY A 53 -11.36 -1.42 -11.24
N GLN A 54 -10.60 -0.32 -11.23
CA GLN A 54 -10.29 0.49 -12.42
C GLN A 54 -8.93 0.11 -13.01
N ASP A 55 -8.89 -0.11 -14.33
CA ASP A 55 -7.64 -0.29 -15.08
C ASP A 55 -6.95 1.06 -15.29
N LEU A 56 -5.72 1.16 -14.81
CA LEU A 56 -4.88 2.36 -14.89
C LEU A 56 -3.55 2.05 -15.58
N PHE A 57 -2.84 3.09 -16.00
CA PHE A 57 -1.42 2.97 -16.30
C PHE A 57 -0.66 4.24 -15.91
N ALA A 58 0.49 4.05 -15.27
CA ALA A 58 1.47 5.11 -15.06
C ALA A 58 2.38 5.24 -16.28
N ILE A 59 2.79 6.45 -16.62
CA ILE A 59 3.73 6.72 -17.71
C ILE A 59 4.63 7.90 -17.38
N ARG A 60 5.94 7.78 -17.66
CA ARG A 60 6.87 8.91 -17.52
C ARG A 60 6.81 9.80 -18.77
N GLY A 61 6.48 11.07 -18.58
CA GLY A 61 6.48 12.07 -19.63
C GLY A 61 7.88 12.48 -20.09
N ARG A 62 7.96 13.20 -21.20
CA ARG A 62 9.22 13.80 -21.70
C ARG A 62 9.75 14.92 -20.82
N ASP A 63 8.89 15.46 -19.97
CA ASP A 63 9.18 16.42 -18.92
C ASP A 63 9.58 15.75 -17.60
N SER A 64 9.89 14.45 -17.64
CA SER A 64 10.26 13.60 -16.50
C SER A 64 9.17 13.40 -15.45
N LYS A 65 8.00 14.04 -15.59
CA LYS A 65 6.85 13.86 -14.68
C LYS A 65 6.16 12.53 -14.93
N ILE A 66 5.85 11.81 -13.87
CA ILE A 66 4.99 10.63 -13.92
C ILE A 66 3.53 11.09 -13.89
N ARG A 67 2.72 10.52 -14.79
CA ARG A 67 1.27 10.72 -14.83
C ARG A 67 0.60 9.37 -14.81
N VAL A 68 -0.61 9.29 -14.27
CA VAL A 68 -1.44 8.09 -14.31
C VAL A 68 -2.74 8.41 -15.01
N PHE A 69 -3.15 7.56 -15.95
CA PHE A 69 -4.41 7.69 -16.66
C PHE A 69 -5.26 6.45 -16.47
N TYR A 70 -6.58 6.61 -16.57
CA TYR A 70 -7.46 5.48 -16.85
C TYR A 70 -7.03 4.80 -18.16
N ASN A 71 -6.84 3.48 -18.14
CA ASN A 71 -6.34 2.69 -19.26
C ASN A 71 -7.45 2.36 -20.27
N VAL A 72 -8.08 3.41 -20.79
CA VAL A 72 -9.26 3.30 -21.64
C VAL A 72 -9.23 4.36 -22.74
N CYS A 73 -9.31 3.90 -23.99
CA CYS A 73 -9.35 4.78 -25.14
C CYS A 73 -10.65 5.59 -25.17
N GLN A 74 -10.54 6.91 -25.34
CA GLN A 74 -11.69 7.83 -25.39
C GLN A 74 -12.55 7.69 -26.65
N HIS A 75 -12.14 6.87 -27.63
CA HIS A 75 -12.95 6.59 -28.81
C HIS A 75 -14.05 5.57 -28.51
N ARG A 76 -13.67 4.32 -28.24
CA ARG A 76 -14.58 3.18 -28.05
C ARG A 76 -14.07 2.21 -26.98
N ALA A 77 -13.49 2.77 -25.92
CA ALA A 77 -13.18 2.08 -24.67
C ALA A 77 -12.23 0.87 -24.74
N HIS A 78 -11.44 0.71 -25.80
CA HIS A 78 -10.41 -0.32 -25.82
C HIS A 78 -9.27 0.03 -24.85
N GLN A 79 -8.75 -0.98 -24.14
CA GLN A 79 -7.55 -0.85 -23.32
C GLN A 79 -6.36 -0.32 -24.13
N LEU A 80 -5.55 0.57 -23.57
CA LEU A 80 -4.49 1.24 -24.31
C LEU A 80 -3.16 0.48 -24.24
N VAL A 81 -2.81 0.02 -23.05
CA VAL A 81 -1.55 -0.67 -22.77
C VAL A 81 -1.76 -1.86 -21.82
N GLU A 82 -0.84 -2.81 -21.83
CA GLU A 82 -0.84 -3.99 -20.96
C GLU A 82 0.57 -4.19 -20.39
N GLY A 83 0.67 -4.72 -19.16
CA GLY A 83 1.95 -4.99 -18.51
C GLY A 83 2.85 -3.76 -18.41
N THR A 84 4.12 -3.92 -18.76
CA THR A 84 5.12 -2.86 -18.75
C THR A 84 5.75 -2.69 -20.12
N GLY A 85 6.26 -1.49 -20.43
CA GLY A 85 6.97 -1.25 -21.68
C GLY A 85 7.39 0.20 -21.85
N THR A 86 7.92 0.53 -23.03
CA THR A 86 8.30 1.90 -23.41
C THR A 86 7.64 2.27 -24.73
N THR A 87 7.09 3.49 -24.82
CA THR A 87 6.53 4.02 -26.08
C THR A 87 6.83 5.49 -26.31
N ARG A 88 6.87 5.91 -27.58
CA ARG A 88 7.02 7.34 -27.95
C ARG A 88 5.72 8.13 -27.88
N VAL A 89 4.59 7.42 -28.00
CA VAL A 89 3.18 7.88 -27.94
C VAL A 89 2.28 6.69 -27.62
N VAL A 90 1.16 6.90 -26.95
CA VAL A 90 0.23 5.80 -26.63
C VAL A 90 -0.68 5.55 -27.83
N VAL A 91 -0.64 4.35 -28.42
CA VAL A 91 -1.44 4.02 -29.60
C VAL A 91 -2.49 2.97 -29.22
N CYS A 92 -3.77 3.33 -29.34
CA CYS A 92 -4.87 2.41 -29.10
C CYS A 92 -4.82 1.22 -30.09
N PRO A 93 -4.77 -0.03 -29.61
CA PRO A 93 -4.70 -1.21 -30.47
C PRO A 93 -5.89 -1.38 -31.42
N TYR A 94 -7.07 -0.85 -31.05
CA TYR A 94 -8.29 -1.09 -31.81
C TYR A 94 -8.33 -0.33 -33.14
N HIS A 95 -8.11 0.99 -33.11
CA HIS A 95 -8.28 1.86 -34.28
C HIS A 95 -7.14 2.89 -34.44
N ALA A 96 -6.00 2.66 -33.80
CA ALA A 96 -4.80 3.52 -33.91
C ALA A 96 -5.02 5.00 -33.52
N TRP A 97 -5.98 5.28 -32.64
CA TRP A 97 -6.03 6.59 -31.97
C TRP A 97 -4.77 6.73 -31.13
N THR A 98 -4.04 7.81 -31.37
CA THR A 98 -2.72 8.05 -30.81
C THR A 98 -2.78 9.23 -29.86
N TYR A 99 -2.31 9.04 -28.64
CA TYR A 99 -2.25 10.05 -27.59
C TYR A 99 -0.79 10.44 -27.29
N GLU A 100 -0.57 11.70 -26.99
CA GLU A 100 0.71 12.15 -26.41
C GLU A 100 0.90 11.54 -25.01
N LEU A 101 2.13 11.56 -24.49
CA LEU A 101 2.41 11.06 -23.12
C LEU A 101 1.75 11.93 -22.03
N THR A 102 1.25 13.11 -22.41
CA THR A 102 0.44 14.02 -21.57
C THR A 102 -1.05 13.67 -21.61
N GLY A 103 -1.46 12.64 -22.37
CA GLY A 103 -2.85 12.20 -22.51
C GLY A 103 -3.62 12.85 -23.67
N GLU A 104 -3.14 13.96 -24.22
CA GLU A 104 -3.83 14.68 -25.31
C GLU A 104 -3.94 13.84 -26.59
N LEU A 105 -5.09 13.89 -27.27
CA LEU A 105 -5.23 13.22 -28.57
C LEU A 105 -4.29 13.86 -29.60
N ARG A 106 -3.31 13.08 -30.07
CA ARG A 106 -2.37 13.49 -31.10
C ARG A 106 -2.98 13.36 -32.49
N ALA A 107 -3.53 12.18 -32.80
CA ALA A 107 -4.05 11.82 -34.12
C ALA A 107 -4.98 10.60 -34.05
N GLY A 108 -5.78 10.42 -35.09
CA GLY A 108 -6.58 9.22 -35.31
C GLY A 108 -6.88 9.07 -36.81
N PRO A 109 -7.11 7.85 -37.31
CA PRO A 109 -7.49 7.66 -38.71
C PRO A 109 -8.76 8.43 -39.07
N ASN A 110 -8.75 9.06 -40.25
CA ASN A 110 -9.91 9.72 -40.86
C ASN A 110 -10.61 10.83 -40.04
N LEU A 111 -9.98 11.38 -38.99
CA LEU A 111 -10.61 12.44 -38.17
C LEU A 111 -11.04 13.67 -38.98
N LYS A 112 -10.30 14.02 -40.04
CA LYS A 112 -10.62 15.18 -40.91
C LYS A 112 -11.95 15.05 -41.65
N ALA A 113 -12.48 13.83 -41.81
CA ALA A 113 -13.77 13.61 -42.45
C ALA A 113 -14.95 13.89 -41.50
N VAL A 114 -14.69 14.02 -40.21
CA VAL A 114 -15.70 14.34 -39.20
C VAL A 114 -15.82 15.85 -39.11
N GLU A 115 -16.93 16.39 -39.60
CA GLU A 115 -17.23 17.81 -39.52
C GLU A 115 -17.27 18.28 -38.07
N GLY A 116 -16.57 19.37 -37.76
CA GLY A 116 -16.54 19.96 -36.42
C GLY A 116 -15.72 19.18 -35.38
N PHE A 117 -14.94 18.16 -35.77
CA PHE A 117 -14.13 17.41 -34.81
C PHE A 117 -13.04 18.29 -34.18
N ASP A 118 -13.21 18.63 -32.90
CA ASP A 118 -12.20 19.32 -32.10
C ASP A 118 -11.30 18.30 -31.38
N LYS A 119 -10.10 18.12 -31.93
CA LYS A 119 -9.09 17.24 -31.35
C LYS A 119 -8.70 17.64 -29.91
N SER A 120 -8.74 18.93 -29.58
CA SER A 120 -8.34 19.41 -28.25
C SER A 120 -9.34 19.06 -27.15
N SER A 121 -10.57 18.72 -27.53
CA SER A 121 -11.61 18.25 -26.59
C SER A 121 -11.42 16.80 -26.14
N VAL A 122 -10.49 16.05 -26.75
CA VAL A 122 -10.23 14.64 -26.41
C VAL A 122 -8.89 14.50 -25.72
N CYS A 123 -8.92 14.05 -24.47
CA CYS A 123 -7.74 13.73 -23.67
C CYS A 123 -8.01 12.46 -22.88
N LEU A 124 -6.97 11.68 -22.57
CA LEU A 124 -7.08 10.63 -21.57
C LEU A 124 -7.43 11.25 -20.21
N ASN A 125 -8.26 10.56 -19.44
CA ASN A 125 -8.62 11.01 -18.10
C ASN A 125 -7.46 10.71 -17.14
N GLU A 126 -6.82 11.76 -16.64
CA GLU A 126 -5.74 11.67 -15.64
C GLU A 126 -6.33 11.43 -14.25
N VAL A 127 -5.58 10.70 -13.42
CA VAL A 127 -5.89 10.37 -12.02
C VAL A 127 -4.96 11.17 -11.12
N ARG A 128 -5.43 11.61 -9.93
CA ARG A 128 -4.56 12.31 -8.97
C ARG A 128 -3.40 11.38 -8.62
N THR A 129 -2.19 11.88 -8.81
CA THR A 129 -0.95 11.09 -8.70
C THR A 129 0.05 11.88 -7.90
N GLU A 130 0.70 11.23 -6.93
CA GLU A 130 1.81 11.81 -6.16
C GLU A 130 2.96 10.81 -6.07
N GLU A 131 4.19 11.34 -6.16
CA GLU A 131 5.40 10.57 -5.91
C GLU A 131 5.82 10.78 -4.44
N PHE A 132 5.81 9.71 -3.67
CA PHE A 132 6.18 9.67 -2.27
C PHE A 132 7.49 8.89 -2.11
N LEU A 133 8.62 9.59 -2.07
CA LEU A 133 9.97 8.99 -1.90
C LEU A 133 10.26 7.87 -2.92
N GLY A 134 9.91 8.07 -4.19
CA GLY A 134 10.07 7.08 -5.26
C GLY A 134 8.88 6.11 -5.42
N PHE A 135 7.85 6.19 -4.59
CA PHE A 135 6.64 5.38 -4.67
C PHE A 135 5.51 6.19 -5.30
N VAL A 136 4.91 5.69 -6.38
CA VAL A 136 3.82 6.38 -7.07
C VAL A 136 2.51 5.97 -6.44
N PHE A 137 1.80 6.93 -5.85
CA PHE A 137 0.45 6.75 -5.29
C PHE A 137 -0.59 7.44 -6.16
N VAL A 138 -1.80 6.89 -6.15
CA VAL A 138 -2.93 7.39 -6.93
C VAL A 138 -4.19 7.52 -6.07
N ASN A 139 -5.05 8.47 -6.40
CA ASN A 139 -6.38 8.60 -5.82
C ASN A 139 -7.39 8.90 -6.93
N LEU A 140 -8.50 8.14 -7.00
CA LEU A 140 -9.49 8.30 -8.06
C LEU A 140 -10.43 9.49 -7.80
N ASP A 141 -10.41 10.05 -6.58
CA ASP A 141 -11.06 11.31 -6.28
C ASP A 141 -10.24 12.48 -6.84
N PRO A 142 -10.74 13.23 -7.84
CA PRO A 142 -10.03 14.38 -8.41
C PRO A 142 -9.77 15.48 -7.37
N ASP A 143 -10.59 15.55 -6.32
CA ASP A 143 -10.52 16.55 -5.26
C ASP A 143 -9.72 16.07 -4.04
N ALA A 144 -9.04 14.92 -4.13
CA ALA A 144 -8.20 14.41 -3.05
C ALA A 144 -7.18 15.44 -2.57
N ALA A 145 -7.13 15.63 -1.25
CA ALA A 145 -6.08 16.42 -0.60
C ALA A 145 -4.70 15.75 -0.80
N PRO A 146 -3.61 16.54 -0.83
CA PRO A 146 -2.24 16.02 -0.96
C PRO A 146 -1.90 14.94 0.07
N MET A 147 -0.99 14.02 -0.27
CA MET A 147 -0.59 12.95 0.66
C MET A 147 -0.04 13.49 1.98
N ASP A 148 0.69 14.60 1.95
CA ASP A 148 1.26 15.20 3.16
C ASP A 148 0.19 15.76 4.12
N ASP A 149 -1.03 16.04 3.64
CA ASP A 149 -2.18 16.41 4.50
C ASP A 149 -2.80 15.15 5.15
N TRP A 150 -2.79 14.02 4.45
CA TRP A 150 -3.27 12.74 4.97
C TRP A 150 -2.28 12.13 5.98
N PHE A 151 -0.99 12.20 5.67
CA PHE A 151 0.11 11.54 6.36
C PHE A 151 1.13 12.59 6.83
N PRO A 152 0.74 13.49 7.75
CA PRO A 152 1.59 14.59 8.17
C PRO A 152 2.91 14.06 8.71
N ASN A 153 4.03 14.71 8.39
CA ASN A 153 5.42 14.37 8.76
C ASN A 153 5.97 13.03 8.26
N ALA A 154 5.14 12.07 7.82
CA ALA A 154 5.61 10.73 7.45
C ALA A 154 6.72 10.76 6.39
N ARG A 155 6.63 11.69 5.43
CA ARG A 155 7.65 11.88 4.39
C ARG A 155 8.99 12.30 4.99
N ALA A 156 9.00 13.38 5.78
CA ALA A 156 10.21 13.92 6.38
C ALA A 156 10.86 12.90 7.32
N GLU A 157 10.06 12.18 8.09
CA GLU A 157 10.52 11.12 8.98
C GLU A 157 11.14 9.96 8.19
N LEU A 158 10.51 9.50 7.11
CA LEU A 158 11.08 8.47 6.26
C LEU A 158 12.39 8.91 5.59
N GLU A 159 12.54 10.17 5.21
CA GLU A 159 13.79 10.72 4.70
C GLU A 159 14.91 10.72 5.74
N GLU A 160 14.59 11.01 6.99
CA GLU A 160 15.54 10.94 8.12
C GLU A 160 15.96 9.50 8.41
N TRP A 161 15.02 8.56 8.38
CA TRP A 161 15.26 7.14 8.65
C TRP A 161 15.91 6.40 7.50
N VAL A 162 15.74 6.86 6.27
CA VAL A 162 16.32 6.26 5.07
C VAL A 162 16.95 7.36 4.20
N PRO A 163 18.08 7.96 4.61
CA PRO A 163 18.68 9.11 3.91
C PRO A 163 19.07 8.81 2.46
N ASN A 164 19.28 7.54 2.13
CA ASN A 164 19.61 7.04 0.80
C ASN A 164 18.39 6.54 0.00
N TRP A 165 17.16 6.89 0.39
CA TRP A 165 15.93 6.41 -0.25
C TRP A 165 15.93 6.59 -1.78
N ALA A 166 16.51 7.68 -2.28
CA ALA A 166 16.54 8.01 -3.71
C ALA A 166 17.37 7.01 -4.54
N ASP A 167 18.31 6.33 -3.90
CA ASP A 167 19.11 5.28 -4.52
C ASP A 167 18.47 3.90 -4.38
N LEU A 168 17.46 3.73 -3.52
CA LEU A 168 16.80 2.45 -3.31
C LEU A 168 15.86 2.09 -4.47
N LYS A 169 15.88 0.81 -4.84
CA LYS A 169 14.94 0.23 -5.79
C LYS A 169 14.50 -1.14 -5.29
N PRO A 170 13.34 -1.65 -5.72
CA PRO A 170 12.90 -2.99 -5.35
C PRO A 170 13.94 -4.03 -5.76
N LEU A 171 14.39 -4.81 -4.78
CA LEU A 171 15.18 -6.03 -4.96
C LEU A 171 14.28 -7.22 -5.25
N GLU A 172 13.17 -7.33 -4.51
CA GLU A 172 12.12 -8.32 -4.75
C GLU A 172 10.76 -7.81 -4.29
N TRP A 173 9.73 -8.34 -4.95
CA TRP A 173 8.36 -8.31 -4.51
C TRP A 173 7.87 -9.75 -4.35
N VAL A 174 7.23 -10.05 -3.23
CA VAL A 174 6.65 -11.37 -2.97
C VAL A 174 5.14 -11.21 -2.78
N GLU A 175 4.38 -11.89 -3.64
CA GLU A 175 2.93 -12.00 -3.53
C GLU A 175 2.57 -13.09 -2.53
N ILE A 176 1.71 -12.74 -1.58
CA ILE A 176 1.26 -13.61 -0.50
C ILE A 176 -0.27 -13.56 -0.49
N PRO A 177 -0.94 -14.53 -1.12
CA PRO A 177 -2.39 -14.66 -1.05
C PRO A 177 -2.82 -15.07 0.36
N GLU A 178 -3.79 -14.35 0.93
CA GLU A 178 -4.42 -14.68 2.20
C GLU A 178 -5.91 -14.92 2.00
N LEU A 179 -6.44 -16.01 2.55
CA LEU A 179 -7.87 -16.32 2.54
C LEU A 179 -8.62 -15.55 3.64
N CYS A 180 -8.47 -14.22 3.64
CA CYS A 180 -9.15 -13.32 4.55
C CYS A 180 -9.57 -12.01 3.87
N ASN A 181 -10.49 -11.28 4.51
CA ASN A 181 -10.81 -9.92 4.11
C ASN A 181 -9.58 -9.01 4.31
N TRP A 182 -9.36 -8.06 3.40
CA TRP A 182 -8.24 -7.11 3.50
C TRP A 182 -8.12 -6.42 4.86
N LYS A 183 -9.26 -6.12 5.52
CA LYS A 183 -9.28 -5.50 6.84
C LYS A 183 -8.76 -6.42 7.94
N VAL A 184 -9.00 -7.73 7.85
CA VAL A 184 -8.48 -8.68 8.84
C VAL A 184 -6.95 -8.67 8.80
N SER A 185 -6.36 -8.66 7.60
CA SER A 185 -4.91 -8.59 7.40
C SER A 185 -4.32 -7.26 7.90
N VAL A 186 -4.94 -6.14 7.53
CA VAL A 186 -4.52 -4.80 7.97
C VAL A 186 -4.68 -4.61 9.49
N GLU A 187 -5.76 -5.12 10.09
CA GLU A 187 -5.97 -5.08 11.54
C GLU A 187 -4.90 -5.92 12.26
N ASN A 188 -4.60 -7.13 11.78
CA ASN A 188 -3.53 -7.99 12.32
C ASN A 188 -2.16 -7.29 12.25
N TYR A 189 -1.84 -6.63 11.13
CA TYR A 189 -0.60 -5.86 11.00
C TYR A 189 -0.49 -4.70 12.02
N SER A 190 -1.62 -4.09 12.35
CA SER A 190 -1.67 -2.80 13.05
C SER A 190 -1.74 -2.91 14.57
N GLU A 191 -1.59 -4.10 15.12
CA GLU A 191 -1.40 -4.30 16.56
C GLU A 191 -0.30 -5.33 16.82
N CYS A 192 0.17 -5.40 18.06
CA CYS A 192 1.21 -6.35 18.44
C CYS A 192 0.83 -7.12 19.70
N TYR A 193 -0.47 -7.18 20.00
CA TYR A 193 -1.03 -7.93 21.12
C TYR A 193 -0.85 -9.44 20.92
N HIS A 194 -0.85 -9.90 19.66
CA HIS A 194 -0.56 -11.29 19.32
C HIS A 194 0.95 -11.60 19.18
N CYS A 195 1.82 -10.59 19.07
CA CYS A 195 3.23 -10.76 18.70
C CYS A 195 4.02 -11.65 19.65
N SER A 196 3.95 -11.39 20.96
CA SER A 196 4.76 -12.13 21.95
C SER A 196 4.43 -13.62 21.99
N LEU A 197 3.23 -14.00 21.56
CA LEU A 197 2.79 -15.39 21.51
C LEU A 197 3.08 -16.05 20.17
N ASN A 198 2.90 -15.33 19.06
CA ASN A 198 2.89 -15.92 17.72
C ASN A 198 4.15 -15.66 16.89
N HIS A 199 4.97 -14.65 17.24
CA HIS A 199 6.14 -14.25 16.46
C HIS A 199 7.45 -14.34 17.24
N PRO A 200 7.91 -15.54 17.63
CA PRO A 200 9.12 -15.70 18.41
C PRO A 200 10.36 -15.17 17.68
N THR A 201 10.44 -15.29 16.36
CA THR A 201 11.60 -14.79 15.58
C THR A 201 11.62 -13.26 15.53
N PHE A 202 10.48 -12.61 15.30
CA PHE A 202 10.39 -11.16 15.29
C PHE A 202 10.63 -10.56 16.68
N ALA A 203 9.93 -11.08 17.69
CA ALA A 203 9.97 -10.59 19.06
C ALA A 203 11.32 -10.81 19.78
N ASN A 204 12.07 -11.86 19.41
CA ASN A 204 13.36 -12.17 20.06
C ASN A 204 14.58 -11.85 19.20
N GLY A 205 14.41 -11.55 17.90
CA GLY A 205 15.53 -11.41 16.96
C GLY A 205 15.59 -10.08 16.20
N VAL A 206 14.51 -9.29 16.20
CA VAL A 206 14.43 -8.02 15.44
C VAL A 206 14.10 -6.85 16.35
N VAL A 207 12.97 -6.93 17.07
CA VAL A 207 12.45 -5.83 17.89
C VAL A 207 12.46 -6.17 19.38
N ARG A 208 12.33 -5.15 20.21
CA ARG A 208 12.07 -5.26 21.65
C ARG A 208 10.58 -5.02 21.95
N PRO A 209 9.74 -6.06 22.13
CA PRO A 209 8.30 -5.88 22.30
C PRO A 209 7.90 -4.94 23.44
N GLU A 210 8.71 -4.83 24.50
CA GLU A 210 8.42 -3.99 25.66
C GLU A 210 8.46 -2.49 25.36
N THR A 211 9.16 -2.08 24.30
CA THR A 211 9.21 -0.66 23.85
C THR A 211 8.33 -0.40 22.64
N TYR A 212 7.57 -1.41 22.19
CA TYR A 212 6.69 -1.28 21.04
C TYR A 212 5.49 -0.38 21.37
N ASP A 213 5.34 0.66 20.57
CA ASP A 213 4.22 1.59 20.64
C ASP A 213 3.70 1.91 19.24
N ILE A 214 2.40 2.17 19.15
CA ILE A 214 1.73 2.50 17.90
C ILE A 214 0.89 3.74 18.14
N GLN A 215 1.17 4.84 17.44
CA GLN A 215 0.42 6.09 17.62
C GLN A 215 -0.19 6.58 16.30
N PRO A 216 -1.43 7.09 16.32
CA PRO A 216 -2.02 7.70 15.14
C PRO A 216 -1.35 9.05 14.83
N GLN A 217 -1.08 9.29 13.56
CA GLN A 217 -0.47 10.52 13.03
C GLN A 217 -1.25 10.91 11.76
N GLY A 218 -2.34 11.67 11.92
CA GLY A 218 -3.32 11.86 10.84
C GLY A 218 -3.97 10.53 10.45
N MET A 219 -3.93 10.18 9.16
CA MET A 219 -4.38 8.89 8.61
C MET A 219 -3.23 7.86 8.51
N CYS A 220 -2.16 8.04 9.30
CA CYS A 220 -1.07 7.08 9.44
C CYS A 220 -1.12 6.43 10.83
N LEU A 221 -0.83 5.14 10.93
CA LEU A 221 -0.45 4.51 12.19
C LEU A 221 1.07 4.36 12.21
N ARG A 222 1.73 5.04 13.15
CA ARG A 222 3.17 5.02 13.29
C ARG A 222 3.56 4.04 14.37
N HIS A 223 4.30 3.01 14.00
CA HIS A 223 4.83 1.99 14.89
C HIS A 223 6.28 2.36 15.22
N THR A 224 6.67 2.30 16.49
CA THR A 224 8.04 2.57 16.92
C THR A 224 8.46 1.56 17.98
N THR A 225 9.70 1.10 17.89
CA THR A 225 10.32 0.26 18.93
C THR A 225 11.83 0.29 18.77
N GLU A 226 12.55 -0.09 19.82
CA GLU A 226 13.99 -0.32 19.75
C GLU A 226 14.28 -1.69 19.11
N CYS A 227 15.48 -1.84 18.53
CA CYS A 227 15.97 -3.16 18.15
C CYS A 227 16.19 -4.04 19.38
N GLN A 228 16.30 -5.35 19.15
CA GLN A 228 16.73 -6.25 20.19
C GLN A 228 18.20 -5.95 20.60
N SER A 229 18.63 -6.38 21.80
CA SER A 229 20.03 -6.25 22.21
C SER A 229 20.98 -6.74 21.12
N LEU A 230 22.05 -6.00 20.85
CA LEU A 230 22.99 -6.29 19.75
C LEU A 230 23.51 -7.74 19.73
N GLU A 231 23.67 -8.36 20.90
CA GLU A 231 24.11 -9.76 21.04
C GLU A 231 23.11 -10.79 20.50
N ASN A 232 21.83 -10.42 20.41
CA ASN A 232 20.71 -11.27 19.98
C ASN A 232 20.21 -10.92 18.57
N MET A 233 20.76 -9.88 17.94
CA MET A 233 20.38 -9.51 16.57
C MET A 233 20.78 -10.63 15.60
N THR A 234 19.88 -10.98 14.68
CA THR A 234 20.13 -12.08 13.72
C THR A 234 20.98 -11.64 12.52
N TYR A 235 21.41 -10.37 12.47
CA TYR A 235 22.15 -9.76 11.38
C TYR A 235 22.88 -8.48 11.82
N ASP A 236 23.82 -8.00 10.98
CA ASP A 236 24.54 -6.74 11.23
C ASP A 236 23.69 -5.51 10.86
N ILE A 237 23.53 -4.62 11.84
CA ILE A 237 22.73 -3.40 11.75
C ILE A 237 23.55 -2.13 11.59
N GLN A 238 24.89 -2.21 11.55
CA GLN A 238 25.73 -1.02 11.42
C GLN A 238 25.64 -0.45 9.99
N SER A 239 24.76 0.54 9.80
CA SER A 239 24.56 1.23 8.52
C SER A 239 25.40 2.51 8.39
N GLY A 240 25.75 3.14 9.52
CA GLY A 240 26.36 4.48 9.57
C GLY A 240 25.36 5.64 9.46
N PHE A 241 24.06 5.36 9.41
CA PHE A 241 22.99 6.36 9.50
C PHE A 241 22.45 6.48 10.93
N GLU A 242 21.72 7.55 11.21
CA GLU A 242 20.93 7.67 12.44
C GLU A 242 19.79 6.63 12.46
N HIS A 243 19.23 6.35 13.63
CA HIS A 243 18.16 5.35 13.85
C HIS A 243 18.49 3.91 13.42
N PHE A 244 19.76 3.56 13.23
CA PHE A 244 20.15 2.21 12.80
C PHE A 244 19.80 1.13 13.83
N ASP A 245 19.67 1.48 15.11
CA ASP A 245 19.30 0.61 16.23
C ASP A 245 17.81 0.69 16.59
N GLU A 246 17.00 1.30 15.73
CA GLU A 246 15.57 1.45 15.92
C GLU A 246 14.80 0.72 14.81
N TYR A 247 13.53 0.45 15.10
CA TYR A 247 12.54 0.02 14.13
C TYR A 247 11.43 1.06 14.07
N SER A 248 10.96 1.34 12.87
CA SER A 248 9.74 2.11 12.67
C SER A 248 8.93 1.59 11.51
N SER A 249 7.62 1.81 11.56
CA SER A 249 6.73 1.62 10.43
C SER A 249 5.70 2.74 10.35
N TRP A 250 5.36 3.11 9.11
CA TRP A 250 4.33 4.08 8.76
C TRP A 250 3.27 3.37 7.93
N PHE A 251 2.25 2.86 8.61
CA PHE A 251 1.07 2.33 7.94
C PHE A 251 0.24 3.52 7.41
N LEU A 252 0.26 3.71 6.10
CA LEU A 252 -0.52 4.70 5.39
C LEU A 252 -1.89 4.11 5.06
N TRP A 253 -2.94 4.66 5.68
CA TRP A 253 -4.29 4.21 5.43
C TRP A 253 -4.66 4.30 3.94
N PRO A 254 -5.29 3.26 3.34
CA PRO A 254 -5.79 2.04 3.99
C PRO A 254 -4.97 0.77 3.80
N MET A 255 -3.99 0.76 2.88
CA MET A 255 -3.44 -0.50 2.36
C MET A 255 -1.96 -0.41 1.97
N PHE A 256 -1.18 0.44 2.63
CA PHE A 256 0.26 0.51 2.39
C PHE A 256 1.00 0.74 3.70
N SER A 257 2.16 0.10 3.87
CA SER A 257 3.05 0.38 4.98
C SER A 257 4.49 0.45 4.51
N PHE A 258 5.17 1.51 4.93
CA PHE A 258 6.62 1.54 4.97
C PHE A 258 7.08 0.92 6.29
N GLN A 259 8.11 0.08 6.22
CA GLN A 259 8.73 -0.51 7.39
C GLN A 259 10.25 -0.38 7.26
N VAL A 260 10.89 0.12 8.30
CA VAL A 260 12.34 0.29 8.37
C VAL A 260 12.82 -0.59 9.52
N TYR A 261 13.43 -1.71 9.15
CA TYR A 261 14.09 -2.58 10.11
C TYR A 261 15.41 -1.96 10.59
N PRO A 262 15.92 -2.38 11.76
CA PRO A 262 17.25 -1.99 12.23
C PRO A 262 18.31 -2.16 11.14
N GLY A 263 19.25 -1.23 11.07
CA GLY A 263 20.20 -1.05 9.98
C GLY A 263 19.63 -0.27 8.78
N ASN A 264 18.56 0.49 9.02
CA ASN A 264 17.86 1.33 8.02
C ASN A 264 17.39 0.51 6.80
N VAL A 265 16.96 -0.73 7.03
CA VAL A 265 16.55 -1.65 5.97
C VAL A 265 15.09 -1.37 5.62
N LEU A 266 14.89 -0.64 4.52
CA LEU A 266 13.56 -0.37 3.99
C LEU A 266 12.94 -1.64 3.39
N ASN A 267 11.73 -1.92 3.83
CA ASN A 267 10.84 -2.88 3.23
C ASN A 267 9.39 -2.36 3.30
N THR A 268 8.47 -2.99 2.59
CA THR A 268 7.08 -2.53 2.51
C THR A 268 6.10 -3.68 2.62
N TYR A 269 4.91 -3.37 3.14
CA TYR A 269 3.70 -4.14 2.92
C TYR A 269 2.76 -3.32 2.04
N HIS A 270 2.08 -3.94 1.10
CA HIS A 270 0.88 -3.36 0.54
C HIS A 270 -0.17 -4.40 0.22
N TRP A 271 -1.44 -4.03 0.34
CA TRP A 271 -2.56 -4.95 0.22
C TRP A 271 -3.32 -4.68 -1.08
N ARG A 272 -3.72 -5.75 -1.76
CA ARG A 272 -4.61 -5.72 -2.92
C ARG A 272 -5.84 -6.56 -2.59
N ALA A 273 -6.93 -5.89 -2.23
CA ALA A 273 -8.18 -6.56 -1.96
C ALA A 273 -8.74 -7.17 -3.25
N VAL A 274 -9.10 -8.45 -3.22
CA VAL A 274 -9.64 -9.20 -4.35
C VAL A 274 -11.15 -9.28 -4.25
N ASP A 275 -11.65 -9.72 -3.09
CA ASP A 275 -13.08 -9.72 -2.75
C ASP A 275 -13.28 -9.64 -1.23
N ALA A 276 -14.48 -9.97 -0.74
CA ALA A 276 -14.79 -9.92 0.69
C ALA A 276 -13.99 -10.93 1.53
N ASP A 277 -13.49 -12.02 0.95
CA ASP A 277 -12.81 -13.11 1.67
C ASP A 277 -11.36 -13.32 1.20
N HIS A 278 -10.84 -12.49 0.29
CA HIS A 278 -9.51 -12.65 -0.29
C HIS A 278 -8.75 -11.33 -0.41
N VAL A 279 -7.49 -11.34 0.01
CA VAL A 279 -6.53 -10.26 -0.18
C VAL A 279 -5.19 -10.84 -0.61
N VAL A 280 -4.44 -10.09 -1.43
CA VAL A 280 -3.04 -10.39 -1.70
C VAL A 280 -2.18 -9.34 -1.00
N VAL A 281 -1.31 -9.81 -0.10
CA VAL A 281 -0.27 -8.99 0.52
C VAL A 281 0.97 -9.04 -0.35
N TRP A 282 1.58 -7.89 -0.58
CA TRP A 282 2.82 -7.78 -1.32
C TRP A 282 3.91 -7.29 -0.39
N ARG A 283 4.95 -8.11 -0.21
CA ARG A 283 6.16 -7.71 0.51
C ARG A 283 7.22 -7.20 -0.45
N GLY A 284 7.58 -5.93 -0.32
CA GLY A 284 8.67 -5.31 -1.07
C GLY A 284 9.93 -5.23 -0.22
N TRP A 285 11.08 -5.64 -0.78
CA TRP A 285 12.39 -5.46 -0.17
C TRP A 285 13.26 -4.60 -1.08
N TYR A 286 14.04 -3.68 -0.51
CA TYR A 286 14.74 -2.65 -1.27
C TYR A 286 16.23 -2.66 -0.99
N SER A 287 17.02 -2.48 -2.03
CA SER A 287 18.47 -2.33 -1.95
C SER A 287 18.93 -1.17 -2.83
N VAL A 288 20.15 -0.70 -2.60
CA VAL A 288 20.76 0.37 -3.42
C VAL A 288 20.82 -0.09 -4.87
N GLY A 289 20.15 0.64 -5.76
CA GLY A 289 20.03 0.31 -7.17
C GLY A 289 19.21 -0.94 -7.48
N GLY A 290 18.58 -1.58 -6.49
CA GLY A 290 17.90 -2.88 -6.64
C GLY A 290 18.87 -4.03 -6.90
N VAL A 291 20.16 -3.85 -6.56
CA VAL A 291 21.19 -4.87 -6.75
C VAL A 291 21.12 -5.92 -5.65
N ASP A 292 21.56 -7.13 -5.95
CA ASP A 292 21.52 -8.23 -4.99
C ASP A 292 22.32 -7.91 -3.71
N ASP A 293 21.68 -8.10 -2.56
CA ASP A 293 22.27 -7.87 -1.24
C ASP A 293 22.00 -9.10 -0.36
N PRO A 294 23.04 -9.85 0.06
CA PRO A 294 22.87 -11.06 0.85
C PRO A 294 22.15 -10.86 2.18
N LYS A 295 22.33 -9.71 2.83
CA LYS A 295 21.69 -9.37 4.10
C LYS A 295 20.19 -9.19 3.88
N ILE A 296 19.81 -8.41 2.88
CA ILE A 296 18.40 -8.16 2.55
C ILE A 296 17.72 -9.46 2.09
N ARG A 297 18.38 -10.29 1.28
CA ARG A 297 17.86 -11.61 0.87
C ARG A 297 17.62 -12.54 2.07
N GLN A 298 18.56 -12.57 3.01
CA GLN A 298 18.42 -13.37 4.23
C GLN A 298 17.22 -12.89 5.06
N LEU A 299 17.07 -11.57 5.25
CA LEU A 299 15.96 -10.98 5.98
C LEU A 299 14.62 -11.30 5.31
N ALA A 300 14.54 -11.14 3.99
CA ALA A 300 13.33 -11.43 3.23
C ALA A 300 12.93 -12.92 3.26
N ALA A 301 13.92 -13.82 3.25
CA ALA A 301 13.68 -15.25 3.40
C ALA A 301 13.22 -15.61 4.83
N GLN A 302 13.83 -15.01 5.86
CA GLN A 302 13.48 -15.24 7.25
C GLN A 302 12.06 -14.73 7.56
N ASP A 303 11.75 -13.49 7.18
CA ASP A 303 10.44 -12.86 7.34
C ASP A 303 9.32 -13.72 6.71
N ARG A 304 9.55 -14.20 5.48
CA ARG A 304 8.61 -15.08 4.78
C ARG A 304 8.42 -16.43 5.46
N ALA A 305 9.48 -17.02 6.00
CA ALA A 305 9.44 -18.32 6.64
C ALA A 305 8.91 -18.27 8.09
N THR A 306 8.74 -17.07 8.65
CA THR A 306 8.35 -16.85 10.05
C THR A 306 7.13 -15.95 10.11
N THR A 307 7.29 -14.64 10.36
CA THR A 307 6.20 -13.68 10.60
C THR A 307 5.07 -13.80 9.59
N VAL A 308 5.39 -13.84 8.29
CA VAL A 308 4.36 -13.95 7.23
C VAL A 308 3.59 -15.27 7.30
N GLU A 309 4.28 -16.41 7.42
CA GLU A 309 3.65 -17.73 7.51
C GLU A 309 2.84 -17.89 8.81
N GLU A 310 3.30 -17.28 9.90
CA GLU A 310 2.61 -17.21 11.17
C GLU A 310 1.31 -16.40 11.04
N ASP A 311 1.37 -15.22 10.43
CA ASP A 311 0.24 -14.32 10.21
C ASP A 311 -0.85 -14.91 9.32
N ILE A 312 -0.48 -15.55 8.20
CA ILE A 312 -1.44 -16.21 7.27
C ILE A 312 -2.38 -17.13 8.06
N ARG A 313 -1.84 -17.94 8.97
CA ARG A 313 -2.62 -18.91 9.74
C ARG A 313 -3.61 -18.22 10.68
N LEU A 314 -3.21 -17.08 11.26
CA LEU A 314 -4.05 -16.30 12.17
C LEU A 314 -5.20 -15.65 11.39
N VAL A 315 -4.90 -14.88 10.34
CA VAL A 315 -5.90 -14.10 9.60
C VAL A 315 -6.92 -14.99 8.90
N GLU A 316 -6.51 -16.12 8.34
CA GLU A 316 -7.44 -17.07 7.73
C GLU A 316 -8.32 -17.77 8.78
N SER A 317 -7.78 -18.01 9.97
CA SER A 317 -8.55 -18.55 11.09
C SER A 317 -9.60 -17.55 11.58
N VAL A 318 -9.22 -16.28 11.69
CA VAL A 318 -10.14 -15.19 12.00
C VAL A 318 -11.25 -15.11 10.94
N GLN A 319 -10.92 -15.15 9.65
CA GLN A 319 -11.94 -15.12 8.58
C GLN A 319 -12.93 -16.29 8.70
N ARG A 320 -12.45 -17.52 8.92
CA ARG A 320 -13.33 -18.68 9.18
C ARG A 320 -14.23 -18.46 10.40
N GLY A 321 -13.70 -17.84 11.45
CA GLY A 321 -14.45 -17.47 12.65
C GLY A 321 -15.55 -16.44 12.38
N LEU A 322 -15.29 -15.44 11.54
CA LEU A 322 -16.23 -14.39 11.17
C LEU A 322 -17.45 -14.92 10.40
N HIS A 323 -17.32 -16.06 9.70
CA HIS A 323 -18.45 -16.76 9.07
C HIS A 323 -19.34 -17.55 10.06
N SER A 324 -18.90 -17.72 11.30
CA SER A 324 -19.68 -18.44 12.31
C SER A 324 -20.90 -17.65 12.76
N ARG A 325 -22.07 -18.32 12.79
CA ARG A 325 -23.29 -17.78 13.44
C ARG A 325 -23.11 -17.52 14.94
N GLY A 326 -22.05 -18.06 15.54
CA GLY A 326 -21.71 -17.84 16.94
C GLY A 326 -20.91 -16.56 17.19
N TYR A 327 -20.32 -15.94 16.16
CA TYR A 327 -19.60 -14.69 16.33
C TYR A 327 -20.55 -13.54 16.63
N ARG A 328 -20.17 -12.73 17.62
CA ARG A 328 -20.72 -11.41 17.88
C ARG A 328 -19.52 -10.48 18.07
N PRO A 329 -19.62 -9.20 17.68
CA PRO A 329 -18.59 -8.21 17.98
C PRO A 329 -18.09 -8.34 19.42
N GLY A 330 -16.79 -8.60 19.56
CA GLY A 330 -16.12 -8.69 20.85
C GLY A 330 -15.58 -7.33 21.29
N PRO A 331 -15.33 -7.13 22.60
CA PRO A 331 -14.67 -5.93 23.08
C PRO A 331 -13.20 -5.91 22.63
N LEU A 332 -12.73 -4.75 22.13
CA LEU A 332 -11.32 -4.50 21.90
C LEU A 332 -10.62 -4.22 23.24
N VAL A 333 -9.39 -4.71 23.38
CA VAL A 333 -8.50 -4.45 24.52
C VAL A 333 -7.83 -3.10 24.31
N VAL A 334 -8.54 -2.02 24.69
CA VAL A 334 -8.00 -0.65 24.59
C VAL A 334 -7.45 -0.21 25.94
N ASP A 335 -6.13 -0.31 26.12
CA ASP A 335 -5.43 0.27 27.28
C ASP A 335 -5.28 1.79 27.06
N PRO A 336 -5.80 2.64 27.97
CA PRO A 336 -5.61 4.09 27.90
C PRO A 336 -4.14 4.55 27.91
N LYS A 337 -3.21 3.68 28.34
CA LYS A 337 -1.77 3.93 28.31
C LYS A 337 -1.10 3.55 26.98
N GLY A 338 -1.84 2.94 26.05
CA GLY A 338 -1.27 2.41 24.80
C GLY A 338 -0.38 1.19 25.03
N GLY A 339 0.66 1.07 24.22
CA GLY A 339 1.65 0.00 24.30
C GLY A 339 1.26 -1.31 23.60
N VAL A 340 2.22 -2.25 23.59
CA VAL A 340 2.20 -3.50 22.81
C VAL A 340 0.94 -4.37 22.98
N ASN A 341 0.29 -4.34 24.14
CA ASN A 341 -0.91 -5.15 24.42
C ASN A 341 -2.25 -4.41 24.18
N SER A 342 -2.21 -3.22 23.58
CA SER A 342 -3.39 -2.39 23.36
C SER A 342 -3.81 -2.41 21.90
N GLU A 343 -5.06 -2.79 21.62
CA GLU A 343 -5.71 -2.82 20.30
C GLU A 343 -6.29 -1.44 19.90
N HIS A 344 -5.82 -0.36 20.52
CA HIS A 344 -6.24 1.00 20.17
C HIS A 344 -5.97 1.39 18.69
N PRO A 345 -4.95 0.86 17.97
CA PRO A 345 -4.82 1.17 16.54
C PRO A 345 -5.92 0.49 15.72
N VAL A 346 -6.33 -0.73 16.09
CA VAL A 346 -7.50 -1.42 15.49
C VAL A 346 -8.77 -0.59 15.70
N MET A 347 -8.96 0.01 16.89
CA MET A 347 -10.04 0.96 17.12
C MET A 347 -9.99 2.14 16.12
N HIS A 348 -8.81 2.70 15.84
CA HIS A 348 -8.63 3.79 14.86
C HIS A 348 -8.97 3.34 13.44
N LEU A 349 -8.45 2.19 12.98
CA LEU A 349 -8.75 1.61 11.67
C LEU A 349 -10.25 1.40 11.47
N GLN A 350 -10.91 0.76 12.44
CA GLN A 350 -12.34 0.48 12.36
C GLN A 350 -13.18 1.77 12.42
N LYS A 351 -12.68 2.83 13.07
CA LYS A 351 -13.31 4.16 13.03
C LYS A 351 -13.20 4.77 11.63
N TRP A 352 -12.00 4.84 11.05
CA TRP A 352 -11.79 5.36 9.70
C TRP A 352 -12.60 4.60 8.65
N MET A 353 -12.69 3.28 8.81
CA MET A 353 -13.49 2.41 7.98
C MET A 353 -14.99 2.76 8.03
N ARG A 354 -15.56 2.90 9.23
CA ARG A 354 -16.97 3.29 9.39
C ARG A 354 -17.23 4.69 8.84
N GLU A 355 -16.34 5.65 9.09
CA GLU A 355 -16.49 7.01 8.57
C GLU A 355 -16.49 7.03 7.03
N ALA A 356 -15.67 6.20 6.39
CA ALA A 356 -15.61 6.10 4.94
C ALA A 356 -16.76 5.28 4.29
N VAL A 357 -17.30 4.25 4.97
CA VAL A 357 -18.35 3.39 4.41
C VAL A 357 -19.76 3.88 4.79
N ASP A 358 -19.97 4.25 6.05
CA ASP A 358 -21.28 4.65 6.58
C ASP A 358 -21.51 6.17 6.46
N GLY A 359 -20.45 6.96 6.26
CA GLY A 359 -20.50 8.43 6.13
C GLY A 359 -20.48 8.98 4.69
N ALA A 360 -20.28 8.11 3.69
CA ALA A 360 -20.21 8.46 2.26
C ALA A 360 -21.58 8.49 1.55
#